data_AF-A0A4Q5Z5M8-F1
#
_entry.id   AF-A0A4Q5Z5M8-F1
#
_cell.length_a   1.000
_cell.length_b   1.000
_cell.length_c   1.000
_cell.angle_alpha   90.00
_cell.angle_beta   90.00
_cell.angle_gamma   90.00
#
_symmetry.space_group_name_H-M   'P 1'
#
loop_
_entity.id
_entity.type
_entity.pdbx_description
1 polymer ?
#
loop_
_entity_poly.entity_id
_entity_poly.type
_entity_poly.pdbx_seq_one_letter_code
_entity_poly.pdbx_strand_id
1 'polypeptide(L)'
;MIILLFGMVKADVVFAQRPVKPVSPLVVNKGVITYNADSLGNRIPDFSYCGYMASEEAIPTVPVKAVVPVVKGDATRQIQDALNYVASLPVDKNGFRGAVLLQKGTYSVSGQLMMMASGVVLRGSGVGKGGTVLIGAGKDRQTLIRIFGKADKTSGAEIKVTDAYVPVGAITLSVNDASGFKAGDPIIIHRPSTLAWIKLLGTDHFGGGVTALGWKPGERDLYFERKIVSIDNNTIRFDVPLTTALDTTYGGGTLAKLSWPGRIEKTGVENLLLQSEYDVTNPKDEAHRWMAITLENVADAWVKQVNFKHFAGSAVAVLESAKRVTVEDCKSMAPVSEIGGQRRYTFFTA
;
A
#
# COMPACT_ATOMS: atom_id res chain seq x y z
N MET A 1 58.10 63.26 -37.41
CA MET A 1 57.00 62.46 -38.02
C MET A 1 57.04 61.08 -37.37
N ILE A 2 56.26 60.89 -36.30
CA ILE A 2 56.08 59.61 -35.61
C ILE A 2 54.57 59.39 -35.56
N ILE A 3 54.09 58.39 -36.29
CA ILE A 3 52.68 58.01 -36.36
C ILE A 3 52.46 56.95 -35.27
N LEU A 4 51.69 57.29 -34.23
CA LEU A 4 51.19 56.32 -33.26
C LEU A 4 49.95 55.64 -33.83
N LEU A 5 50.04 54.32 -34.06
CA LEU A 5 48.93 53.48 -34.50
C LEU A 5 48.16 52.98 -33.27
N PHE A 6 46.95 53.50 -33.02
CA PHE A 6 46.06 52.97 -32.00
C PHE A 6 45.33 51.74 -32.56
N GLY A 7 45.72 50.55 -32.08
CA GLY A 7 45.01 49.30 -32.34
C GLY A 7 43.75 49.20 -31.49
N MET A 8 42.58 49.19 -32.12
CA MET A 8 41.28 48.97 -31.47
C MET A 8 41.12 47.47 -31.19
N VAL A 9 41.19 47.06 -29.93
CA VAL A 9 40.80 45.71 -29.49
C VAL A 9 39.27 45.68 -29.43
N LYS A 10 38.62 44.88 -30.29
CA LYS A 10 37.20 44.57 -30.17
C LYS A 10 37.02 43.61 -29.00
N ALA A 11 36.29 44.04 -27.98
CA ALA A 11 35.80 43.16 -26.93
C ALA A 11 34.63 42.35 -27.47
N ASP A 12 34.79 41.04 -27.59
CA ASP A 12 33.68 40.12 -27.85
C ASP A 12 32.75 40.12 -26.64
N VAL A 13 31.53 40.60 -26.85
CA VAL A 13 30.46 40.54 -25.85
C VAL A 13 30.00 39.09 -25.75
N VAL A 14 30.50 38.38 -24.74
CA VAL A 14 30.00 37.06 -24.37
C VAL A 14 28.62 37.24 -23.76
N PHE A 15 27.56 36.94 -24.53
CA PHE A 15 26.20 36.89 -23.99
C PHE A 15 26.10 35.73 -22.99
N ALA A 16 25.84 36.05 -21.73
CA ALA A 16 25.46 35.05 -20.73
C ALA A 16 24.23 34.26 -21.25
N GLN A 17 24.34 32.93 -21.30
CA GLN A 17 23.22 32.08 -21.68
C GLN A 17 22.02 32.41 -20.79
N ARG A 18 20.87 32.71 -21.41
CA ARG A 18 19.62 32.87 -20.68
C ARG A 18 19.41 31.60 -19.83
N PRO A 19 19.10 31.73 -18.52
CA PRO A 19 18.86 30.57 -17.69
C PRO A 19 17.76 29.72 -18.34
N VAL A 20 18.08 28.45 -18.61
CA VAL A 20 17.13 27.50 -19.18
C VAL A 20 15.94 27.45 -18.25
N LYS A 21 14.75 27.78 -18.76
CA LYS A 21 13.53 27.76 -17.96
C LYS A 21 13.35 26.33 -17.42
N PRO A 22 13.16 26.15 -16.10
CA PRO A 22 12.96 24.82 -15.54
C PRO A 22 11.80 24.12 -16.23
N VAL A 23 12.04 22.91 -16.72
CA VAL A 23 10.96 22.07 -17.26
C VAL A 23 10.15 21.59 -16.07
N SER A 24 8.83 21.80 -16.10
CA SER A 24 7.95 21.29 -15.05
C SER A 24 8.04 19.76 -14.99
N PRO A 25 8.20 19.14 -13.81
CA PRO A 25 8.31 17.68 -13.70
C PRO A 25 7.03 16.94 -14.13
N LEU A 26 5.90 17.64 -14.15
CA LEU A 26 4.62 17.16 -14.66
C LEU A 26 4.03 18.20 -15.61
N VAL A 27 3.57 17.78 -16.79
CA VAL A 27 2.84 18.63 -17.73
C VAL A 27 1.54 17.95 -18.10
N VAL A 28 0.43 18.69 -17.99
CA VAL A 28 -0.89 18.24 -18.46
C VAL A 28 -1.25 19.01 -19.72
N ASN A 29 -1.45 18.31 -20.83
CA ASN A 29 -1.85 18.91 -22.10
C ASN A 29 -2.98 18.10 -22.72
N LYS A 30 -4.16 18.72 -22.90
CA LYS A 30 -5.37 18.08 -23.46
C LYS A 30 -5.71 16.73 -22.80
N GLY A 31 -5.59 16.65 -21.48
CA GLY A 31 -5.86 15.44 -20.71
C GLY A 31 -4.75 14.39 -20.72
N VAL A 32 -3.65 14.61 -21.46
CA VAL A 32 -2.46 13.76 -21.43
C VAL A 32 -1.49 14.28 -20.39
N ILE A 33 -1.08 13.39 -19.48
CA ILE A 33 -0.06 13.67 -18.47
C ILE A 33 1.30 13.24 -19.01
N THR A 34 2.28 14.14 -19.00
CA THR A 34 3.67 13.88 -19.35
C THR A 34 4.54 14.05 -18.11
N TYR A 35 5.30 13.01 -17.78
CA TYR A 35 6.29 13.01 -16.70
C TYR A 35 7.66 13.35 -17.27
N ASN A 36 8.17 14.52 -16.94
CA ASN A 36 9.51 14.94 -17.36
C ASN A 36 10.55 14.42 -16.36
N ALA A 37 11.62 13.86 -16.90
CA ALA A 37 12.74 13.39 -16.09
C ALA A 37 13.67 14.55 -15.72
N ASP A 38 14.30 14.46 -14.55
CA ASP A 38 15.44 15.31 -14.20
C ASP A 38 16.72 14.89 -14.94
N SER A 39 17.84 15.54 -14.66
CA SER A 39 19.14 15.25 -15.29
C SER A 39 19.69 13.84 -15.00
N LEU A 40 19.18 13.15 -13.98
CA LEU A 40 19.56 11.79 -13.61
C LEU A 40 18.51 10.76 -14.09
N GLY A 41 17.46 11.20 -14.77
CA GLY A 41 16.39 10.34 -15.27
C GLY A 41 15.24 10.14 -14.28
N ASN A 42 15.26 10.77 -13.10
CA ASN A 42 14.19 10.62 -12.11
C ASN A 42 12.91 11.29 -12.57
N ARG A 43 11.78 10.62 -12.35
CA ARG A 43 10.44 11.15 -12.59
C ARG A 43 9.63 11.17 -11.31
N ILE A 44 8.62 12.03 -11.24
CA ILE A 44 7.62 11.97 -10.16
C ILE A 44 7.01 10.56 -10.16
N PRO A 45 6.86 9.91 -8.99
CA PRO A 45 6.24 8.59 -8.90
C PRO A 45 4.84 8.56 -9.54
N ASP A 46 4.61 7.54 -10.36
CA ASP A 46 3.31 7.27 -10.97
C ASP A 46 2.49 6.36 -10.06
N PHE A 47 1.45 6.93 -9.44
CA PHE A 47 0.55 6.21 -8.53
C PHE A 47 -0.66 5.59 -9.23
N SER A 48 -0.73 5.59 -10.57
CA SER A 48 -1.79 4.92 -11.31
C SER A 48 -1.86 3.41 -11.02
N TYR A 49 -0.73 2.81 -10.62
CA TYR A 49 -0.62 1.40 -10.24
C TYR A 49 -1.14 1.06 -8.83
N CYS A 50 -1.66 2.04 -8.09
CA CYS A 50 -2.26 1.82 -6.77
C CYS A 50 -3.68 1.25 -6.90
N GLY A 51 -4.24 0.78 -5.79
CA GLY A 51 -5.62 0.29 -5.73
C GLY A 51 -5.81 -1.12 -6.29
N TYR A 52 -7.03 -1.62 -6.14
CA TYR A 52 -7.50 -2.92 -6.61
C TYR A 52 -7.10 -3.15 -8.07
N MET A 53 -6.44 -4.28 -8.36
CA MET A 53 -5.98 -4.66 -9.71
C MET A 53 -5.16 -3.55 -10.40
N ALA A 54 -4.41 -2.78 -9.62
CA ALA A 54 -3.60 -1.65 -10.11
C ALA A 54 -4.43 -0.58 -10.84
N SER A 55 -5.68 -0.37 -10.42
CA SER A 55 -6.65 0.55 -11.03
C SER A 55 -7.03 0.24 -12.50
N GLU A 56 -6.61 -0.91 -13.03
CA GLU A 56 -6.96 -1.37 -14.38
C GLU A 56 -8.34 -2.04 -14.46
N GLU A 57 -8.87 -2.47 -13.31
CA GLU A 57 -10.19 -3.08 -13.21
C GLU A 57 -11.05 -2.40 -12.16
N ALA A 58 -12.34 -2.25 -12.45
CA ALA A 58 -13.30 -1.81 -11.45
C ALA A 58 -13.53 -2.90 -10.39
N ILE A 59 -13.79 -2.49 -9.14
CA ILE A 59 -14.20 -3.42 -8.08
C ILE A 59 -15.53 -4.09 -8.50
N PRO A 60 -15.57 -5.43 -8.62
CA PRO A 60 -16.73 -6.13 -9.15
C PRO A 60 -17.84 -6.31 -8.12
N THR A 61 -19.08 -6.45 -8.59
CA THR A 61 -20.18 -6.94 -7.74
C THR A 61 -20.15 -8.47 -7.68
N VAL A 62 -19.57 -9.01 -6.61
CA VAL A 62 -19.45 -10.47 -6.42
C VAL A 62 -20.83 -11.11 -6.10
N PRO A 63 -21.21 -12.23 -6.75
CA PRO A 63 -22.48 -12.90 -6.47
C PRO A 63 -22.60 -13.39 -5.02
N VAL A 64 -23.79 -13.24 -4.44
CA VAL A 64 -24.10 -13.72 -3.08
C VAL A 64 -24.19 -15.25 -3.09
N LYS A 65 -23.49 -15.88 -2.15
CA LYS A 65 -23.50 -17.35 -1.95
C LYS A 65 -24.00 -17.76 -0.57
N ALA A 66 -24.01 -16.84 0.39
CA ALA A 66 -24.60 -17.06 1.71
C ALA A 66 -25.33 -15.78 2.16
N VAL A 67 -26.45 -15.94 2.84
CA VAL A 67 -27.21 -14.85 3.44
C VAL A 67 -27.29 -15.12 4.95
N VAL A 68 -26.94 -14.11 5.74
CA VAL A 68 -26.97 -14.20 7.21
C VAL A 68 -28.09 -13.31 7.74
N PRO A 69 -29.19 -13.88 8.24
CA PRO A 69 -30.24 -13.11 8.89
C PRO A 69 -29.74 -12.55 10.23
N VAL A 70 -30.38 -11.48 10.71
CA VAL A 70 -30.12 -10.93 12.04
C VAL A 70 -30.47 -11.97 13.10
N VAL A 71 -29.62 -12.10 14.11
CA VAL A 71 -29.88 -12.95 15.28
C VAL A 71 -29.90 -12.15 16.57
N LYS A 72 -30.59 -12.70 17.57
CA LYS A 72 -30.55 -12.19 18.92
C LYS A 72 -29.26 -12.65 19.61
N GLY A 73 -28.54 -11.71 20.21
CA GLY A 73 -27.28 -11.99 20.91
C GLY A 73 -26.05 -11.90 20.00
N ASP A 74 -25.03 -12.71 20.30
CA ASP A 74 -23.75 -12.68 19.59
C ASP A 74 -23.83 -13.39 18.23
N ALA A 75 -23.56 -12.65 17.16
CA ALA A 75 -23.56 -13.12 15.78
C ALA A 75 -22.18 -13.59 15.30
N THR A 76 -21.13 -13.52 16.14
CA THR A 76 -19.73 -13.85 15.76
C THR A 76 -19.65 -15.19 15.03
N ARG A 77 -20.15 -16.26 15.67
CA ARG A 77 -20.07 -17.62 15.11
C ARG A 77 -20.84 -17.75 13.80
N GLN A 78 -22.05 -17.20 13.74
CA GLN A 78 -22.90 -17.34 12.56
C GLN A 78 -22.31 -16.62 11.33
N ILE A 79 -21.76 -15.42 11.52
CA ILE A 79 -21.10 -14.68 10.43
C ILE A 79 -19.81 -15.41 10.03
N GLN A 80 -19.03 -15.89 11.01
CA GLN A 80 -17.80 -16.63 10.73
C GLN A 80 -18.08 -17.94 9.98
N ASP A 81 -19.13 -18.67 10.36
CA ASP A 81 -19.53 -19.92 9.69
C ASP A 81 -19.94 -19.65 8.24
N ALA A 82 -20.64 -18.53 7.96
CA ALA A 82 -20.96 -18.12 6.59
C ALA A 82 -19.71 -17.76 5.78
N LEU A 83 -18.75 -17.04 6.37
CA LEU A 83 -17.46 -16.73 5.74
C LEU A 83 -16.67 -18.01 5.44
N ASN A 84 -16.62 -18.95 6.39
CA ASN A 84 -15.97 -20.25 6.24
C ASN A 84 -16.64 -21.10 5.14
N TYR A 85 -17.98 -21.10 5.09
CA TYR A 85 -18.73 -21.77 4.04
C TYR A 85 -18.37 -21.21 2.66
N VAL A 86 -18.44 -19.89 2.48
CA VAL A 86 -18.06 -19.27 1.20
C VAL A 86 -16.59 -19.53 0.87
N ALA A 87 -15.69 -19.50 1.85
CA ALA A 87 -14.28 -19.83 1.67
C ALA A 87 -14.05 -21.29 1.19
N SER A 88 -14.96 -22.21 1.47
CA SER A 88 -14.90 -23.61 1.02
C SER A 88 -15.41 -23.83 -0.41
N LEU A 89 -16.15 -22.87 -0.99
CA LEU A 89 -16.71 -23.00 -2.33
C LEU A 89 -15.61 -22.94 -3.41
N PRO A 90 -15.80 -23.61 -4.56
CA PRO A 90 -14.88 -23.49 -5.69
C PRO A 90 -14.67 -22.03 -6.12
N VAL A 91 -13.44 -21.71 -6.51
CA VAL A 91 -13.11 -20.41 -7.10
C VAL A 91 -13.66 -20.35 -8.52
N ASP A 92 -14.36 -19.28 -8.88
CA ASP A 92 -14.88 -19.04 -10.22
C ASP A 92 -13.78 -18.56 -11.18
N LYS A 93 -14.16 -18.41 -12.46
CA LYS A 93 -13.23 -17.97 -13.52
C LYS A 93 -12.61 -16.58 -13.28
N ASN A 94 -13.20 -15.77 -12.42
CA ASN A 94 -12.75 -14.41 -12.11
C ASN A 94 -11.94 -14.37 -10.80
N GLY A 95 -11.76 -15.51 -10.11
CA GLY A 95 -11.03 -15.59 -8.84
C GLY A 95 -11.90 -15.42 -7.59
N PHE A 96 -13.22 -15.50 -7.71
CA PHE A 96 -14.15 -15.33 -6.59
C PHE A 96 -14.82 -16.63 -6.17
N ARG A 97 -15.02 -16.79 -4.86
CA ARG A 97 -15.84 -17.85 -4.27
C ARG A 97 -17.26 -17.37 -4.03
N GLY A 98 -17.42 -16.11 -3.62
CA GLY A 98 -18.71 -15.47 -3.44
C GLY A 98 -18.73 -14.39 -2.36
N ALA A 99 -19.90 -13.78 -2.21
CA ALA A 99 -20.19 -12.84 -1.15
C ALA A 99 -21.07 -13.47 -0.05
N VAL A 100 -20.76 -13.16 1.20
CA VAL A 100 -21.65 -13.30 2.35
C VAL A 100 -22.45 -12.01 2.47
N LEU A 101 -23.77 -12.09 2.33
CA LEU A 101 -24.67 -10.96 2.51
C LEU A 101 -25.26 -10.96 3.92
N LEU A 102 -24.96 -9.92 4.68
CA LEU A 102 -25.65 -9.60 5.92
C LEU A 102 -26.94 -8.85 5.61
N GLN A 103 -28.06 -9.33 6.12
CA GLN A 103 -29.34 -8.63 6.00
C GLN A 103 -29.33 -7.29 6.77
N LYS A 104 -30.38 -6.50 6.56
CA LYS A 104 -30.60 -5.24 7.28
C LYS A 104 -30.78 -5.52 8.78
N GLY A 105 -30.14 -4.72 9.61
CA GLY A 105 -30.25 -4.81 11.06
C GLY A 105 -28.89 -4.71 11.77
N THR A 106 -28.91 -4.99 13.07
CA THR A 106 -27.75 -4.83 13.96
C THR A 106 -27.28 -6.17 14.46
N TYR A 107 -25.99 -6.44 14.30
CA TYR A 107 -25.33 -7.67 14.72
C TYR A 107 -24.31 -7.31 15.80
N SER A 108 -24.38 -7.97 16.95
CA SER A 108 -23.34 -7.90 17.97
C SER A 108 -22.25 -8.92 17.66
N VAL A 109 -20.98 -8.53 17.73
CA VAL A 109 -19.81 -9.40 17.50
C VAL A 109 -18.89 -9.27 18.70
N SER A 110 -18.93 -10.25 19.61
CA SER A 110 -18.04 -10.26 20.78
C SER A 110 -16.63 -10.76 20.45
N GLY A 111 -16.45 -11.49 19.34
CA GLY A 111 -15.15 -12.00 18.89
C GLY A 111 -14.50 -11.15 17.80
N GLN A 112 -13.86 -11.83 16.84
CA GLN A 112 -13.35 -11.25 15.60
C GLN A 112 -13.93 -12.01 14.41
N LEU A 113 -14.06 -11.34 13.27
CA LEU A 113 -14.35 -11.96 11.99
C LEU A 113 -13.05 -12.10 11.19
N MET A 114 -12.74 -13.32 10.75
CA MET A 114 -11.51 -13.65 10.05
C MET A 114 -11.82 -14.06 8.61
N MET A 115 -11.19 -13.38 7.66
CA MET A 115 -11.26 -13.64 6.23
C MET A 115 -9.89 -14.09 5.74
N MET A 116 -9.71 -15.41 5.61
CA MET A 116 -8.40 -16.05 5.39
C MET A 116 -8.27 -16.74 4.01
N ALA A 117 -9.20 -16.49 3.10
CA ALA A 117 -9.23 -17.12 1.78
C ALA A 117 -9.45 -16.08 0.68
N SER A 118 -8.82 -16.31 -0.48
CA SER A 118 -9.06 -15.51 -1.68
C SER A 118 -10.51 -15.61 -2.16
N GLY A 119 -11.01 -14.54 -2.77
CA GLY A 119 -12.30 -14.55 -3.47
C GLY A 119 -13.53 -14.45 -2.56
N VAL A 120 -13.37 -14.08 -1.28
CA VAL A 120 -14.47 -13.98 -0.31
C VAL A 120 -14.78 -12.52 -0.03
N VAL A 121 -16.07 -12.16 -0.09
CA VAL A 121 -16.53 -10.79 0.20
C VAL A 121 -17.52 -10.78 1.35
N LEU A 122 -17.37 -9.86 2.30
CA LEU A 122 -18.38 -9.56 3.31
C LEU A 122 -19.16 -8.32 2.89
N ARG A 123 -20.46 -8.49 2.65
CA ARG A 123 -21.34 -7.42 2.16
C ARG A 123 -22.49 -7.18 3.14
N GLY A 124 -22.75 -5.92 3.48
CA GLY A 124 -23.99 -5.52 4.15
C GLY A 124 -25.06 -5.02 3.18
N SER A 125 -26.20 -4.62 3.77
CA SER A 125 -27.38 -4.12 3.07
C SER A 125 -27.47 -2.58 3.07
N GLY A 126 -26.33 -1.88 3.23
CA GLY A 126 -26.20 -0.42 3.17
C GLY A 126 -25.65 0.20 4.47
N VAL A 127 -25.10 1.42 4.35
CA VAL A 127 -24.45 2.17 5.46
C VAL A 127 -25.37 3.12 6.23
N GLY A 128 -26.59 3.32 5.75
CA GLY A 128 -27.55 4.31 6.26
C GLY A 128 -28.59 3.74 7.22
N LYS A 129 -29.63 4.55 7.53
CA LYS A 129 -30.78 4.10 8.31
C LYS A 129 -31.46 2.92 7.62
N GLY A 130 -31.68 1.83 8.35
CA GLY A 130 -32.23 0.58 7.79
C GLY A 130 -31.21 -0.25 7.00
N GLY A 131 -29.92 0.06 7.08
CA GLY A 131 -28.82 -0.74 6.56
C GLY A 131 -28.32 -1.81 7.54
N THR A 132 -27.08 -2.26 7.37
CA THR A 132 -26.43 -3.26 8.22
C THR A 132 -25.46 -2.56 9.18
N VAL A 133 -25.53 -2.90 10.47
CA VAL A 133 -24.60 -2.45 11.51
C VAL A 133 -23.93 -3.66 12.15
N LEU A 134 -22.59 -3.72 12.12
CA LEU A 134 -21.81 -4.65 12.93
C LEU A 134 -21.23 -3.91 14.13
N ILE A 135 -21.63 -4.32 15.33
CA ILE A 135 -21.12 -3.79 16.59
C ILE A 135 -20.02 -4.71 17.09
N GLY A 136 -18.77 -4.23 17.14
CA GLY A 136 -17.69 -4.89 17.87
C GLY A 136 -17.93 -4.70 19.37
N ALA A 137 -18.49 -5.72 20.01
CA ALA A 137 -18.93 -5.69 21.39
C ALA A 137 -17.79 -6.01 22.36
N GLY A 138 -17.99 -5.61 23.63
CA GLY A 138 -17.06 -5.87 24.72
C GLY A 138 -15.87 -4.92 24.78
N LYS A 139 -14.98 -5.21 25.73
CA LYS A 139 -13.86 -4.31 26.12
C LYS A 139 -12.51 -4.70 25.51
N ASP A 140 -12.50 -5.64 24.57
CA ASP A 140 -11.27 -6.15 23.98
C ASP A 140 -10.76 -5.19 22.89
N ARG A 141 -9.43 -5.05 22.79
CA ARG A 141 -8.73 -4.19 21.82
C ARG A 141 -8.54 -4.80 20.44
N GLN A 142 -8.89 -6.07 20.28
CA GLN A 142 -8.83 -6.83 19.04
C GLN A 142 -9.50 -6.12 17.86
N THR A 143 -8.93 -6.28 16.68
CA THR A 143 -9.55 -5.85 15.41
C THR A 143 -10.90 -6.53 15.22
N LEU A 144 -11.92 -5.81 14.73
CA LEU A 144 -13.24 -6.39 14.47
C LEU A 144 -13.22 -7.36 13.26
N ILE A 145 -12.65 -6.95 12.12
CA ILE A 145 -12.51 -7.77 10.92
C ILE A 145 -11.04 -7.85 10.51
N ARG A 146 -10.50 -9.06 10.40
CA ARG A 146 -9.14 -9.29 9.91
C ARG A 146 -9.19 -9.98 8.55
N ILE A 147 -8.56 -9.37 7.56
CA ILE A 147 -8.33 -9.96 6.24
C ILE A 147 -6.86 -10.34 6.17
N PHE A 148 -6.55 -11.64 6.19
CA PHE A 148 -5.16 -12.07 6.20
C PHE A 148 -4.87 -13.41 5.53
N GLY A 149 -3.83 -13.42 4.69
CA GLY A 149 -3.19 -14.63 4.19
C GLY A 149 -2.11 -15.17 5.13
N LYS A 150 -1.39 -16.21 4.70
CA LYS A 150 -0.26 -16.77 5.46
C LYS A 150 0.99 -15.91 5.26
N ALA A 151 1.78 -15.79 6.32
CA ALA A 151 3.09 -15.15 6.29
C ALA A 151 4.18 -16.16 5.86
N ASP A 152 4.03 -16.75 4.66
CA ASP A 152 4.96 -17.73 4.07
C ASP A 152 5.75 -17.14 2.88
N LYS A 153 5.99 -15.82 2.93
CA LYS A 153 6.86 -15.11 1.98
C LYS A 153 8.29 -15.68 2.06
N THR A 154 8.83 -16.05 0.92
CA THR A 154 10.21 -16.50 0.75
C THR A 154 10.86 -15.81 -0.44
N SER A 155 12.17 -15.58 -0.34
CA SER A 155 12.99 -15.03 -1.42
C SER A 155 14.10 -16.01 -1.79
N GLY A 156 14.43 -16.04 -3.07
CA GLY A 156 15.59 -16.78 -3.57
C GLY A 156 16.92 -16.07 -3.24
N ALA A 157 18.01 -16.58 -3.82
CA ALA A 157 19.29 -15.92 -3.74
C ALA A 157 19.23 -14.53 -4.41
N GLU A 158 19.82 -13.54 -3.74
CA GLU A 158 19.94 -12.19 -4.27
C GLU A 158 21.06 -12.11 -5.30
N ILE A 159 20.75 -11.47 -6.43
CA ILE A 159 21.72 -11.07 -7.43
C ILE A 159 21.84 -9.55 -7.48
N LYS A 160 23.03 -9.06 -7.79
CA LYS A 160 23.33 -7.63 -7.75
C LYS A 160 22.80 -6.91 -8.99
N VAL A 161 22.18 -5.74 -8.78
CA VAL A 161 21.91 -4.78 -9.86
C VAL A 161 23.22 -4.14 -10.30
N THR A 162 23.50 -4.17 -11.60
CA THR A 162 24.79 -3.74 -12.18
C THR A 162 24.81 -2.28 -12.61
N ASP A 163 23.64 -1.64 -12.77
CA ASP A 163 23.57 -0.21 -13.05
C ASP A 163 24.18 0.61 -11.91
N ALA A 164 25.00 1.60 -12.24
CA ALA A 164 25.53 2.54 -11.25
C ALA A 164 24.39 3.37 -10.60
N TYR A 165 23.36 3.66 -11.39
CA TYR A 165 22.18 4.42 -11.00
C TYR A 165 20.93 3.91 -11.74
N VAL A 166 19.87 3.57 -11.00
CA VAL A 166 18.53 3.27 -11.52
C VAL A 166 17.58 4.36 -11.03
N PRO A 167 16.98 5.19 -11.91
CA PRO A 167 16.22 6.36 -11.49
C PRO A 167 14.87 6.04 -10.85
N VAL A 168 14.33 7.00 -10.08
CA VAL A 168 12.91 7.01 -9.70
C VAL A 168 12.05 7.01 -10.96
N GLY A 169 11.05 6.14 -11.00
CA GLY A 169 10.23 5.93 -12.20
C GLY A 169 10.81 4.90 -13.17
N ALA A 170 11.98 4.31 -12.92
CA ALA A 170 12.51 3.25 -13.76
C ALA A 170 11.62 1.99 -13.71
N ILE A 171 11.50 1.34 -14.87
CA ILE A 171 10.79 0.07 -15.09
C ILE A 171 11.72 -0.99 -15.69
N THR A 172 13.01 -0.70 -15.68
CA THR A 172 14.08 -1.56 -16.18
C THR A 172 15.28 -1.45 -15.26
N LEU A 173 16.01 -2.55 -15.10
CA LEU A 173 17.33 -2.59 -14.47
C LEU A 173 18.17 -3.70 -15.09
N SER A 174 19.48 -3.62 -14.93
CA SER A 174 20.46 -4.58 -15.41
C SER A 174 20.98 -5.43 -14.26
N VAL A 175 21.22 -6.71 -14.52
CA VAL A 175 21.86 -7.64 -13.57
C VAL A 175 23.10 -8.27 -14.18
N ASN A 176 23.87 -9.03 -13.39
CA ASN A 176 25.02 -9.76 -13.89
C ASN A 176 24.64 -11.02 -14.68
N ASP A 177 23.58 -11.72 -14.27
CA ASP A 177 23.06 -12.92 -14.93
C ASP A 177 21.55 -13.04 -14.73
N ALA A 178 20.78 -12.90 -15.82
CA ALA A 178 19.33 -13.04 -15.81
C ALA A 178 18.83 -14.45 -16.21
N SER A 179 19.72 -15.42 -16.46
CA SER A 179 19.37 -16.76 -16.97
C SER A 179 18.41 -17.53 -16.07
N GLY A 180 18.44 -17.25 -14.76
CA GLY A 180 17.53 -17.82 -13.78
C GLY A 180 16.10 -17.27 -13.85
N PHE A 181 15.81 -16.20 -14.58
CA PHE A 181 14.54 -15.49 -14.57
C PHE A 181 13.77 -15.65 -15.89
N LYS A 182 12.46 -15.43 -15.84
CA LYS A 182 11.61 -15.35 -17.05
C LYS A 182 10.47 -14.36 -16.87
N ALA A 183 9.86 -13.95 -17.99
CA ALA A 183 8.64 -13.17 -17.98
C ALA A 183 7.54 -13.86 -17.13
N GLY A 184 6.84 -13.07 -16.33
CA GLY A 184 5.84 -13.52 -15.37
C GLY A 184 6.39 -13.87 -13.99
N ASP A 185 7.71 -14.02 -13.81
CA ASP A 185 8.27 -14.32 -12.50
C ASP A 185 7.98 -13.18 -11.50
N PRO A 186 7.42 -13.49 -10.31
CA PRO A 186 7.41 -12.56 -9.20
C PRO A 186 8.83 -12.40 -8.65
N ILE A 187 9.22 -11.16 -8.44
CA ILE A 187 10.53 -10.75 -7.95
C ILE A 187 10.39 -9.74 -6.83
N ILE A 188 11.46 -9.61 -6.04
CA ILE A 188 11.62 -8.56 -5.05
C ILE A 188 12.93 -7.84 -5.35
N ILE A 189 12.85 -6.53 -5.52
CA ILE A 189 14.01 -5.66 -5.64
C ILE A 189 14.25 -5.06 -4.26
N HIS A 190 15.46 -5.23 -3.74
CA HIS A 190 15.85 -4.72 -2.43
C HIS A 190 16.82 -3.55 -2.59
N ARG A 191 16.56 -2.48 -1.82
CA ARG A 191 17.43 -1.33 -1.66
C ARG A 191 17.86 -1.23 -0.20
N PRO A 192 19.16 -1.34 0.11
CA PRO A 192 19.62 -1.21 1.48
C PRO A 192 19.54 0.23 2.01
N SER A 193 19.37 0.37 3.31
CA SER A 193 19.49 1.60 4.06
C SER A 193 20.88 1.69 4.67
N THR A 194 21.87 2.10 3.87
CA THR A 194 23.26 2.19 4.33
C THR A 194 23.49 3.37 5.26
N LEU A 195 24.55 3.32 6.08
CA LEU A 195 24.93 4.44 6.95
C LEU A 195 25.18 5.73 6.16
N ALA A 196 25.78 5.63 4.97
CA ALA A 196 26.04 6.77 4.10
C ALA A 196 24.73 7.47 3.69
N TRP A 197 23.71 6.68 3.34
CA TRP A 197 22.38 7.22 3.01
C TRP A 197 21.67 7.81 4.21
N ILE A 198 21.72 7.14 5.36
CA ILE A 198 21.11 7.63 6.61
C ILE A 198 21.71 8.98 7.01
N LYS A 199 23.04 9.11 6.95
CA LYS A 199 23.75 10.37 7.24
C LYS A 199 23.42 11.47 6.24
N LEU A 200 23.28 11.14 4.95
CA LEU A 200 22.85 12.10 3.92
C LEU A 200 21.49 12.70 4.27
N LEU A 201 20.56 11.88 4.77
CA LEU A 201 19.23 12.33 5.16
C LEU A 201 19.18 13.03 6.52
N GLY A 202 20.28 13.00 7.29
CA GLY A 202 20.31 13.49 8.67
C GLY A 202 19.41 12.69 9.61
N THR A 203 19.14 11.43 9.29
CA THR A 203 18.22 10.57 10.06
C THR A 203 18.93 9.63 11.04
N ASP A 204 20.26 9.71 11.14
CA ASP A 204 21.03 9.07 12.21
C ASP A 204 20.79 9.74 13.58
N HIS A 205 20.26 10.97 13.60
CA HIS A 205 19.88 11.68 14.81
C HIS A 205 18.75 12.70 14.57
N PHE A 206 17.62 12.54 15.27
CA PHE A 206 16.47 13.44 15.18
C PHE A 206 16.50 14.63 16.15
N GLY A 207 17.63 14.88 16.82
CA GLY A 207 17.75 15.93 17.84
C GLY A 207 17.33 15.48 19.25
N GLY A 208 17.32 16.42 20.20
CA GLY A 208 16.93 16.16 21.59
C GLY A 208 17.97 15.36 22.42
N GLY A 209 19.18 15.17 21.91
CA GLY A 209 20.26 14.46 22.61
C GLY A 209 20.09 12.94 22.66
N VAL A 210 19.10 12.40 21.94
CA VAL A 210 18.77 10.96 21.93
C VAL A 210 19.02 10.40 20.54
N THR A 211 20.16 9.72 20.36
CA THR A 211 20.50 9.02 19.11
C THR A 211 19.82 7.66 18.99
N ALA A 212 19.27 7.11 20.08
CA ALA A 212 18.57 5.82 20.08
C ALA A 212 17.37 5.78 19.12
N LEU A 213 16.76 6.93 18.83
CA LEU A 213 15.63 7.06 17.89
C LEU A 213 16.07 7.19 16.42
N GLY A 214 17.35 7.47 16.17
CA GLY A 214 17.91 7.54 14.83
C GLY A 214 17.81 6.21 14.09
N TRP A 215 17.79 6.27 12.75
CA TRP A 215 17.81 5.09 11.91
C TRP A 215 19.18 4.43 11.96
N LYS A 216 19.22 3.11 12.00
CA LYS A 216 20.46 2.32 11.89
C LYS A 216 20.49 1.58 10.55
N PRO A 217 21.68 1.24 10.05
CA PRO A 217 21.79 0.52 8.79
C PRO A 217 20.97 -0.77 8.78
N GLY A 218 20.23 -1.00 7.69
CA GLY A 218 19.36 -2.18 7.54
C GLY A 218 17.94 -1.99 8.10
N GLU A 219 17.69 -0.98 8.95
CA GLU A 219 16.37 -0.81 9.59
C GLU A 219 15.33 -0.12 8.72
N ARG A 220 15.74 0.45 7.58
CA ARG A 220 14.88 1.22 6.66
C ARG A 220 15.06 0.78 5.22
N ASP A 221 15.35 -0.51 5.04
CA ASP A 221 15.49 -1.12 3.73
C ASP A 221 14.16 -1.05 2.98
N LEU A 222 14.24 -0.83 1.67
CA LEU A 222 13.06 -0.79 0.82
C LEU A 222 12.99 -2.06 -0.01
N TYR A 223 11.79 -2.60 -0.11
CA TYR A 223 11.50 -3.81 -0.86
C TYR A 223 10.39 -3.54 -1.87
N PHE A 224 10.69 -3.76 -3.14
CA PHE A 224 9.77 -3.53 -4.23
C PHE A 224 9.38 -4.88 -4.84
N GLU A 225 8.16 -5.33 -4.55
CA GLU A 225 7.60 -6.48 -5.26
C GLU A 225 7.25 -6.11 -6.70
N ARG A 226 7.77 -6.86 -7.65
CA ARG A 226 7.51 -6.65 -9.08
C ARG A 226 7.22 -7.96 -9.78
N LYS A 227 6.67 -7.86 -10.98
CA LYS A 227 6.55 -8.97 -11.92
C LYS A 227 7.39 -8.66 -13.14
N ILE A 228 8.21 -9.61 -13.57
CA ILE A 228 8.99 -9.46 -14.80
C ILE A 228 8.03 -9.42 -16.00
N VAL A 229 8.15 -8.39 -16.83
CA VAL A 229 7.39 -8.22 -18.07
C VAL A 229 8.16 -8.83 -19.24
N SER A 230 9.45 -8.54 -19.33
CA SER A 230 10.33 -9.07 -20.38
C SER A 230 11.78 -9.05 -19.92
N ILE A 231 12.61 -9.84 -20.60
CA ILE A 231 14.05 -9.89 -20.39
C ILE A 231 14.72 -9.71 -21.76
N ASP A 232 15.67 -8.79 -21.84
CA ASP A 232 16.54 -8.60 -22.99
C ASP A 232 18.00 -8.70 -22.53
N ASN A 233 18.65 -9.81 -22.86
CA ASN A 233 19.94 -10.22 -22.30
C ASN A 233 19.90 -10.21 -20.77
N ASN A 234 20.68 -9.35 -20.12
CA ASN A 234 20.68 -9.18 -18.66
C ASN A 234 19.88 -7.96 -18.18
N THR A 235 19.08 -7.35 -19.06
CA THR A 235 18.17 -6.24 -18.71
C THR A 235 16.79 -6.79 -18.42
N ILE A 236 16.29 -6.55 -17.21
CA ILE A 236 14.99 -6.99 -16.74
C ILE A 236 14.04 -5.80 -16.79
N ARG A 237 12.94 -5.96 -17.52
CA ARG A 237 11.81 -5.04 -17.51
C ARG A 237 10.73 -5.55 -16.56
N PHE A 238 10.16 -4.67 -15.74
CA PHE A 238 9.13 -5.00 -14.77
C PHE A 238 7.89 -4.11 -14.86
N ASP A 239 6.82 -4.52 -14.17
CA ASP A 239 5.45 -4.02 -14.34
C ASP A 239 5.18 -2.65 -13.72
N VAL A 240 5.76 -2.33 -12.56
CA VAL A 240 5.49 -1.10 -11.81
C VAL A 240 6.79 -0.28 -11.60
N PRO A 241 6.80 1.04 -11.82
CA PRO A 241 7.99 1.86 -11.61
C PRO A 241 8.53 1.82 -10.18
N LEU A 242 9.85 2.01 -10.02
CA LEU A 242 10.46 2.22 -8.69
C LEU A 242 10.09 3.60 -8.14
N THR A 243 9.82 3.70 -6.84
CA THR A 243 9.53 4.98 -6.17
C THR A 243 10.76 5.61 -5.51
N THR A 244 11.85 4.86 -5.42
CA THR A 244 13.15 5.32 -4.90
C THR A 244 14.25 4.81 -5.81
N ALA A 245 15.22 5.68 -6.15
CA ALA A 245 16.36 5.31 -6.97
C ALA A 245 17.27 4.28 -6.29
N LEU A 246 17.89 3.42 -7.10
CA LEU A 246 19.01 2.58 -6.69
C LEU A 246 20.29 3.29 -7.10
N ASP A 247 21.21 3.48 -6.17
CA ASP A 247 22.45 4.22 -6.39
C ASP A 247 23.59 3.49 -5.69
N THR A 248 24.61 3.11 -6.45
CA THR A 248 25.78 2.39 -5.93
C THR A 248 26.51 3.17 -4.84
N THR A 249 26.43 4.51 -4.81
CA THR A 249 26.93 5.38 -3.73
C THR A 249 26.32 5.01 -2.38
N TYR A 250 25.07 4.54 -2.39
CA TYR A 250 24.27 4.22 -1.21
C TYR A 250 24.00 2.73 -1.05
N GLY A 251 24.72 1.87 -1.77
CA GLY A 251 24.63 0.41 -1.69
C GLY A 251 24.00 -0.26 -2.90
N GLY A 252 23.49 0.50 -3.87
CA GLY A 252 22.88 -0.02 -5.09
C GLY A 252 21.55 -0.71 -4.81
N GLY A 253 21.36 -1.90 -5.40
CA GLY A 253 20.23 -2.76 -5.09
C GLY A 253 20.49 -4.21 -5.50
N THR A 254 19.63 -5.09 -5.02
CA THR A 254 19.64 -6.51 -5.38
C THR A 254 18.26 -6.92 -5.90
N LEU A 255 18.24 -8.06 -6.58
CA LEU A 255 17.05 -8.68 -7.13
C LEU A 255 17.02 -10.15 -6.68
N ALA A 256 15.87 -10.62 -6.22
CA ALA A 256 15.65 -12.04 -5.96
C ALA A 256 14.29 -12.49 -6.52
N LYS A 257 14.15 -13.79 -6.81
CA LYS A 257 12.82 -14.39 -7.01
C LYS A 257 12.03 -14.32 -5.71
N LEU A 258 10.74 -14.05 -5.84
CA LEU A 258 9.80 -13.98 -4.73
C LEU A 258 8.82 -15.13 -4.81
N SER A 259 8.50 -15.78 -3.69
CA SER A 259 7.39 -16.73 -3.60
C SER A 259 6.55 -16.39 -2.38
N TRP A 260 5.23 -16.33 -2.56
CA TRP A 260 4.29 -16.03 -1.48
C TRP A 260 2.95 -16.76 -1.70
N PRO A 261 2.95 -18.10 -1.63
CA PRO A 261 1.79 -18.91 -1.99
C PRO A 261 0.59 -18.70 -1.05
N GLY A 262 0.83 -18.30 0.21
CA GLY A 262 -0.21 -18.04 1.17
C GLY A 262 -0.81 -16.64 1.12
N ARG A 263 -0.34 -15.75 0.23
CA ARG A 263 -0.95 -14.42 0.06
C ARG A 263 -2.31 -14.57 -0.59
N ILE A 264 -3.35 -14.10 0.09
CA ILE A 264 -4.72 -14.15 -0.45
C ILE A 264 -4.98 -12.96 -1.37
N GLU A 265 -6.00 -13.07 -2.21
CA GLU A 265 -6.36 -12.01 -3.15
C GLU A 265 -7.86 -11.89 -3.38
N LYS A 266 -8.30 -10.75 -3.97
CA LYS A 266 -9.68 -10.56 -4.43
C LYS A 266 -10.70 -10.74 -3.30
N THR A 267 -10.50 -9.98 -2.22
CA THR A 267 -11.31 -10.04 -1.00
C THR A 267 -11.70 -8.64 -0.58
N GLY A 268 -12.87 -8.49 0.05
CA GLY A 268 -13.32 -7.15 0.45
C GLY A 268 -14.46 -7.11 1.44
N VAL A 269 -14.62 -5.92 2.03
CA VAL A 269 -15.70 -5.59 2.97
C VAL A 269 -16.45 -4.39 2.42
N GLU A 270 -17.77 -4.51 2.32
CA GLU A 270 -18.57 -3.47 1.68
C GLU A 270 -19.99 -3.27 2.23
N ASN A 271 -20.53 -2.07 2.02
CA ASN A 271 -21.95 -1.74 2.21
C ASN A 271 -22.48 -1.89 3.65
N LEU A 272 -21.74 -1.45 4.67
CA LEU A 272 -22.15 -1.57 6.08
C LEU A 272 -21.58 -0.49 7.00
N LEU A 273 -22.18 -0.35 8.18
CA LEU A 273 -21.64 0.44 9.29
C LEU A 273 -20.90 -0.49 10.27
N LEU A 274 -19.63 -0.20 10.55
CA LEU A 274 -18.89 -0.78 11.65
C LEU A 274 -18.89 0.18 12.84
N GLN A 275 -19.13 -0.35 14.03
CA GLN A 275 -19.12 0.44 15.26
C GLN A 275 -18.45 -0.32 16.39
N SER A 276 -17.52 0.31 17.10
CA SER A 276 -17.05 -0.22 18.39
C SER A 276 -18.05 0.16 19.49
N GLU A 277 -18.35 -0.79 20.37
CA GLU A 277 -18.83 -0.47 21.72
C GLU A 277 -17.68 0.23 22.49
N TYR A 278 -18.02 1.06 23.47
CA TYR A 278 -17.05 1.72 24.36
C TYR A 278 -17.75 2.14 25.67
N ASP A 279 -16.98 2.45 26.70
CA ASP A 279 -17.51 3.01 27.94
C ASP A 279 -17.94 4.47 27.75
N VAL A 280 -19.25 4.71 27.66
CA VAL A 280 -19.83 6.04 27.46
C VAL A 280 -19.56 7.02 28.61
N THR A 281 -19.16 6.53 29.79
CA THR A 281 -18.75 7.36 30.92
C THR A 281 -17.31 7.84 30.81
N ASN A 282 -16.53 7.25 29.89
CA ASN A 282 -15.16 7.62 29.57
C ASN A 282 -15.04 8.06 28.10
N PRO A 283 -15.13 9.36 27.77
CA PRO A 283 -14.99 9.87 26.41
C PRO A 283 -13.63 9.58 25.73
N LYS A 284 -12.66 9.09 26.50
CA LYS A 284 -11.31 8.72 26.03
C LYS A 284 -11.00 7.24 26.27
N ASP A 285 -12.04 6.41 26.33
CA ASP A 285 -11.88 4.98 26.48
C ASP A 285 -10.91 4.40 25.43
N GLU A 286 -10.09 3.45 25.86
CA GLU A 286 -9.19 2.67 24.98
C GLU A 286 -9.35 1.17 25.24
N ALA A 287 -10.25 0.77 26.14
CA ALA A 287 -10.60 -0.60 26.45
C ALA A 287 -11.80 -1.05 25.59
N HIS A 288 -11.62 -0.96 24.27
CA HIS A 288 -12.53 -1.43 23.24
C HIS A 288 -11.78 -1.58 21.91
N ARG A 289 -12.48 -1.91 20.80
CA ARG A 289 -11.86 -2.25 19.51
C ARG A 289 -10.94 -1.15 19.00
N TRP A 290 -9.68 -1.49 18.74
CA TRP A 290 -8.71 -0.53 18.20
C TRP A 290 -8.83 -0.35 16.69
N MET A 291 -8.94 -1.45 15.94
CA MET A 291 -9.07 -1.41 14.48
C MET A 291 -10.42 -1.97 14.07
N ALA A 292 -11.08 -1.35 13.09
CA ALA A 292 -12.26 -1.94 12.49
C ALA A 292 -11.88 -3.04 11.48
N ILE A 293 -10.97 -2.72 10.55
CA ILE A 293 -10.48 -3.65 9.53
C ILE A 293 -8.95 -3.60 9.48
N THR A 294 -8.28 -4.76 9.53
CA THR A 294 -6.85 -4.90 9.15
C THR A 294 -6.70 -5.74 7.89
N LEU A 295 -5.74 -5.35 7.04
CA LEU A 295 -5.37 -6.06 5.82
C LEU A 295 -3.88 -6.44 5.88
N GLU A 296 -3.60 -7.74 5.83
CA GLU A 296 -2.27 -8.34 6.00
C GLU A 296 -2.09 -9.47 4.97
N ASN A 297 -0.90 -9.66 4.40
CA ASN A 297 -0.62 -10.77 3.47
C ASN A 297 -1.73 -10.94 2.41
N VAL A 298 -2.12 -9.82 1.79
CA VAL A 298 -3.26 -9.75 0.85
C VAL A 298 -2.91 -8.88 -0.36
N ALA A 299 -3.38 -9.28 -1.54
CA ALA A 299 -3.32 -8.46 -2.75
C ALA A 299 -4.72 -8.20 -3.30
N ASP A 300 -4.92 -7.11 -4.05
CA ASP A 300 -6.17 -6.88 -4.80
C ASP A 300 -7.41 -6.94 -3.90
N ALA A 301 -7.39 -6.16 -2.83
CA ALA A 301 -8.46 -6.10 -1.84
C ALA A 301 -9.13 -4.74 -1.79
N TRP A 302 -10.31 -4.69 -1.20
CA TRP A 302 -11.03 -3.43 -1.06
C TRP A 302 -11.83 -3.29 0.24
N VAL A 303 -12.00 -2.04 0.64
CA VAL A 303 -13.00 -1.61 1.61
C VAL A 303 -13.82 -0.51 0.94
N LYS A 304 -15.10 -0.80 0.66
CA LYS A 304 -15.93 0.05 -0.19
C LYS A 304 -17.25 0.37 0.47
N GLN A 305 -17.64 1.64 0.52
CA GLN A 305 -18.94 2.03 1.06
C GLN A 305 -19.13 1.50 2.49
N VAL A 306 -18.15 1.81 3.36
CA VAL A 306 -18.18 1.43 4.78
C VAL A 306 -18.11 2.68 5.66
N ASN A 307 -19.04 2.78 6.60
CA ASN A 307 -18.98 3.81 7.63
C ASN A 307 -18.41 3.21 8.92
N PHE A 308 -17.69 4.01 9.69
CA PHE A 308 -17.00 3.58 10.90
C PHE A 308 -17.33 4.51 12.06
N LYS A 309 -17.51 3.96 13.26
CA LYS A 309 -17.73 4.70 14.49
C LYS A 309 -16.95 4.15 15.68
N HIS A 310 -16.41 5.05 16.48
CA HIS A 310 -15.86 4.81 17.81
C HIS A 310 -14.61 3.91 17.91
N PHE A 311 -13.93 3.57 16.82
CA PHE A 311 -12.67 2.81 16.91
C PHE A 311 -11.53 3.67 17.47
N ALA A 312 -10.67 3.08 18.31
CA ALA A 312 -9.60 3.82 19.00
C ALA A 312 -8.39 4.16 18.13
N GLY A 313 -7.99 3.21 17.27
CA GLY A 313 -6.85 3.30 16.37
C GLY A 313 -7.27 3.69 14.95
N SER A 314 -7.78 2.73 14.18
CA SER A 314 -8.01 2.89 12.74
C SER A 314 -9.36 2.35 12.29
N ALA A 315 -9.98 3.04 11.34
CA ALA A 315 -11.10 2.50 10.57
C ALA A 315 -10.59 1.39 9.65
N VAL A 316 -9.53 1.67 8.89
CA VAL A 316 -8.84 0.68 8.05
C VAL A 316 -7.35 0.82 8.26
N ALA A 317 -6.68 -0.29 8.56
CA ALA A 317 -5.23 -0.39 8.63
C ALA A 317 -4.72 -1.38 7.57
N VAL A 318 -4.08 -0.86 6.53
CA VAL A 318 -3.39 -1.63 5.50
C VAL A 318 -1.95 -1.82 5.97
N LEU A 319 -1.56 -3.04 6.33
CA LEU A 319 -0.22 -3.32 6.85
C LEU A 319 0.78 -3.60 5.72
N GLU A 320 2.07 -3.62 6.05
CA GLU A 320 3.21 -3.66 5.10
C GLU A 320 3.16 -4.83 4.09
N SER A 321 2.49 -5.92 4.46
CA SER A 321 2.36 -7.14 3.67
C SER A 321 1.18 -7.12 2.69
N ALA A 322 0.39 -6.05 2.69
CA ALA A 322 -0.71 -5.85 1.77
C ALA A 322 -0.28 -5.04 0.54
N LYS A 323 -0.87 -5.32 -0.62
CA LYS A 323 -0.64 -4.53 -1.83
C LYS A 323 -1.89 -4.40 -2.69
N ARG A 324 -1.97 -3.33 -3.49
CA ARG A 324 -3.12 -3.07 -4.39
C ARG A 324 -4.45 -3.12 -3.64
N VAL A 325 -4.57 -2.24 -2.65
CA VAL A 325 -5.77 -2.11 -1.81
C VAL A 325 -6.48 -0.81 -2.14
N THR A 326 -7.79 -0.86 -2.37
CA THR A 326 -8.64 0.33 -2.52
C THR A 326 -9.48 0.54 -1.26
N VAL A 327 -9.44 1.75 -0.70
CA VAL A 327 -10.40 2.19 0.33
C VAL A 327 -11.18 3.36 -0.26
N GLU A 328 -12.43 3.12 -0.66
CA GLU A 328 -13.26 4.10 -1.35
C GLU A 328 -14.65 4.25 -0.73
N ASP A 329 -15.25 5.44 -0.86
CA ASP A 329 -16.58 5.77 -0.34
C ASP A 329 -16.78 5.50 1.16
N CYS A 330 -15.71 5.66 1.95
CA CYS A 330 -15.70 5.36 3.38
C CYS A 330 -15.78 6.62 4.24
N LYS A 331 -16.46 6.54 5.40
CA LYS A 331 -16.50 7.63 6.40
C LYS A 331 -16.16 7.12 7.78
N SER A 332 -15.13 7.68 8.42
CA SER A 332 -14.86 7.45 9.84
C SER A 332 -15.36 8.62 10.66
N MET A 333 -16.13 8.33 11.71
CA MET A 333 -16.81 9.33 12.51
C MET A 333 -16.63 9.03 14.00
N ALA A 334 -16.44 10.09 14.80
CA ALA A 334 -16.40 10.02 16.26
C ALA A 334 -15.47 8.90 16.81
N PRO A 335 -14.16 8.89 16.51
CA PRO A 335 -13.24 7.96 17.16
C PRO A 335 -13.17 8.21 18.68
N VAL A 336 -13.02 7.15 19.47
CA VAL A 336 -12.93 7.20 20.94
C VAL A 336 -11.58 6.64 21.36
N SER A 337 -10.74 7.50 21.95
CA SER A 337 -9.40 7.18 22.48
C SER A 337 -8.76 8.44 23.07
N GLU A 338 -7.57 8.35 23.67
CA GLU A 338 -6.79 9.56 23.99
C GLU A 338 -6.42 10.34 22.71
N ILE A 339 -6.13 11.63 22.86
CA ILE A 339 -5.55 12.44 21.79
C ILE A 339 -4.03 12.31 21.90
N GLY A 340 -3.45 11.33 21.22
CA GLY A 340 -2.03 11.02 21.30
C GLY A 340 -1.50 10.24 20.11
N GLY A 341 -0.17 10.07 20.06
CA GLY A 341 0.50 9.36 18.97
C GLY A 341 -0.08 7.96 18.75
N GLN A 342 -0.15 7.55 17.48
CA GLN A 342 -0.66 6.26 17.00
C GLN A 342 -2.16 5.98 17.23
N ARG A 343 -2.91 6.91 17.85
CA ARG A 343 -4.37 6.82 17.98
C ARG A 343 -5.04 7.58 16.85
N ARG A 344 -6.26 7.16 16.50
CA ARG A 344 -7.12 7.84 15.51
C ARG A 344 -6.49 7.98 14.11
N TYR A 345 -5.50 7.15 13.78
CA TYR A 345 -4.97 6.99 12.43
C TYR A 345 -6.02 6.31 11.57
N THR A 346 -6.93 7.12 11.06
CA THR A 346 -8.23 6.68 10.56
C THR A 346 -8.09 5.73 9.37
N PHE A 347 -7.40 6.15 8.32
CA PHE A 347 -7.02 5.32 7.20
C PHE A 347 -5.50 5.23 7.21
N PHE A 348 -4.98 4.10 7.67
CA PHE A 348 -3.57 3.89 7.89
C PHE A 348 -2.99 2.96 6.84
N THR A 349 -1.80 3.31 6.34
CA THR A 349 -0.96 2.50 5.45
C THR A 349 0.42 2.42 6.09
N ALA A 350 0.88 1.20 6.38
CA ALA A 350 2.17 0.95 7.04
C ALA A 350 3.39 1.14 6.13
#